data_AF-A0A6N7ZV13-F1
#
_entry.id   AF-A0A6N7ZV13-F1
#
_cell.length_a   1.000
_cell.length_b   1.000
_cell.length_c   1.000
_cell.angle_alpha   90.00
_cell.angle_beta   90.00
_cell.angle_gamma   90.00
#
_symmetry.space_group_name_H-M   'P 1'
#
loop_
_entity.id
_entity.type
_entity.pdbx_description
1 polymer ?
#
loop_
_entity_poly.entity_id
_entity_poly.type
_entity_poly.pdbx_seq_one_letter_code
_entity_poly.pdbx_strand_id
1 'polypeptide(L)'
;MTHLAGIENTTNSVARLSGLLRIIASDDDHDEVGRAAKFALSAIVASGSRIDFGGRRLSLAARDTVSAAAMSVVGAAVNRGKLRRSTMVVIAEIADLAISLSSGEGASRHVSGNLDAAPSGWRGREGGPFKSENALGLPCKITRRPDTPGGSWCLYVSGVPLCGAQTPREAAMKSDKFAVLLSTGRALSTVAA
;
A
#
# COMPACT_ATOMS: atom_id res chain seq x y z
N MET A 1 12.80 -9.86 -26.95
CA MET A 1 11.70 -10.73 -26.46
C MET A 1 11.32 -10.50 -24.99
N THR A 2 11.98 -9.60 -24.24
CA THR A 2 11.72 -9.34 -22.80
C THR A 2 10.57 -8.36 -22.50
N HIS A 3 10.15 -7.53 -23.46
CA HIS A 3 9.17 -6.46 -23.22
C HIS A 3 7.71 -6.95 -23.16
N LEU A 4 7.35 -7.98 -23.93
CA LEU A 4 5.98 -8.51 -23.97
C LEU A 4 5.64 -9.32 -22.70
N ALA A 5 6.59 -10.11 -22.20
CA ALA A 5 6.41 -10.87 -20.95
C ALA A 5 6.18 -9.95 -19.72
N GLY A 6 6.80 -8.77 -19.70
CA GLY A 6 6.57 -7.77 -18.65
C GLY A 6 5.19 -7.12 -18.70
N ILE A 7 4.61 -6.97 -19.90
CA ILE A 7 3.25 -6.43 -20.09
C ILE A 7 2.22 -7.48 -19.66
N GLU A 8 2.32 -8.72 -20.15
CA GLU A 8 1.40 -9.80 -19.79
C GLU A 8 1.34 -10.04 -18.27
N ASN A 9 2.50 -9.99 -17.59
CA ASN A 9 2.56 -10.11 -16.14
C ASN A 9 1.86 -8.95 -15.41
N THR A 10 1.95 -7.73 -15.97
CA THR A 10 1.29 -6.55 -15.39
C THR A 10 -0.23 -6.63 -15.55
N THR A 11 -0.72 -6.96 -16.75
CA THR A 11 -2.16 -7.09 -17.02
C THR A 11 -2.78 -8.19 -16.16
N ASN A 12 -2.14 -9.35 -16.04
CA ASN A 12 -2.59 -10.45 -15.19
C ASN A 12 -2.61 -10.06 -13.71
N SER A 13 -1.60 -9.33 -13.23
CA SER A 13 -1.55 -8.83 -11.86
C SER A 13 -2.69 -7.87 -11.55
N VAL A 14 -3.03 -6.97 -12.49
CA VAL A 14 -4.14 -6.01 -12.31
C VAL A 14 -5.50 -6.70 -12.40
N ALA A 15 -5.67 -7.69 -13.27
CA ALA A 15 -6.88 -8.49 -13.35
C ALA A 15 -7.12 -9.26 -12.04
N ARG A 16 -6.06 -9.91 -11.52
CA ARG A 16 -6.08 -10.60 -10.23
C ARG A 16 -6.39 -9.66 -9.08
N LEU A 17 -5.71 -8.51 -9.01
CA LEU A 17 -5.96 -7.47 -8.03
C LEU A 17 -7.43 -6.99 -8.06
N SER A 18 -7.99 -6.79 -9.26
CA SER A 18 -9.40 -6.40 -9.40
C SER A 18 -10.36 -7.46 -8.86
N GLY A 19 -10.06 -8.75 -9.08
CA GLY A 19 -10.85 -9.85 -8.51
C GLY A 19 -10.85 -9.83 -6.98
N LEU A 20 -9.68 -9.70 -6.37
CA LEU A 20 -9.52 -9.62 -4.91
C LEU A 20 -10.25 -8.41 -4.32
N LEU A 21 -10.14 -7.24 -4.97
CA LEU A 21 -10.82 -6.03 -4.52
C LEU A 21 -12.35 -6.16 -4.59
N ARG A 22 -12.90 -6.89 -5.57
CA ARG A 22 -14.34 -7.16 -5.62
C ARG A 22 -14.80 -8.04 -4.46
N ILE A 23 -14.01 -9.05 -4.07
CA ILE A 23 -14.30 -9.88 -2.89
C ILE A 23 -14.43 -8.99 -1.64
N ILE A 24 -13.47 -8.08 -1.43
CA ILE A 24 -13.49 -7.15 -0.29
C ILE A 24 -14.64 -6.14 -0.40
N ALA A 25 -14.92 -5.61 -1.59
CA ALA A 25 -15.96 -4.61 -1.80
C ALA A 25 -17.39 -5.14 -1.61
N SER A 26 -17.58 -6.45 -1.79
CA SER A 26 -18.83 -7.18 -1.58
C SER A 26 -18.99 -7.75 -0.17
N ASP A 27 -17.97 -7.63 0.68
CA ASP A 27 -18.03 -8.06 2.08
C ASP A 27 -18.60 -6.93 2.95
N ASP A 28 -19.89 -7.04 3.30
CA ASP A 28 -20.63 -6.01 4.06
C ASP A 28 -20.13 -5.84 5.51
N ASP A 29 -19.29 -6.73 6.02
CA ASP A 29 -18.80 -6.68 7.40
C ASP A 29 -17.76 -5.56 7.64
N HIS A 30 -17.25 -4.94 6.59
CA HIS A 30 -16.07 -4.07 6.66
C HIS A 30 -16.25 -2.72 5.94
N ASP A 31 -17.25 -1.95 6.36
CA ASP A 31 -17.57 -0.59 5.90
C ASP A 31 -16.40 0.25 5.34
N GLU A 32 -15.33 0.47 6.11
CA GLU A 32 -14.21 1.31 5.67
C GLU A 32 -13.29 0.61 4.65
N VAL A 33 -13.02 -0.69 4.85
CA VAL A 33 -12.16 -1.49 3.96
C VAL A 33 -12.88 -1.72 2.63
N GLY A 34 -14.18 -2.00 2.65
CA GLY A 34 -15.03 -2.13 1.47
C GLY A 34 -15.15 -0.82 0.70
N ARG A 35 -15.30 0.33 1.38
CA ARG A 35 -15.26 1.65 0.71
C ARG A 35 -13.91 1.91 0.04
N ALA A 36 -12.80 1.61 0.72
CA ALA A 36 -11.47 1.71 0.14
C ALA A 36 -11.32 0.79 -1.09
N ALA A 37 -11.86 -0.43 -1.04
CA ALA A 37 -11.84 -1.36 -2.17
C ALA A 37 -12.64 -0.86 -3.38
N LYS A 38 -13.82 -0.26 -3.15
CA LYS A 38 -14.62 0.39 -4.22
C LYS A 38 -13.83 1.54 -4.86
N PHE A 39 -13.18 2.38 -4.07
CA PHE A 39 -12.30 3.43 -4.57
C PHE A 39 -11.12 2.88 -5.39
N ALA A 40 -10.47 1.81 -4.90
CA ALA A 40 -9.38 1.15 -5.62
C ALA A 40 -9.82 0.56 -6.97
N LEU A 41 -11.01 -0.03 -7.04
CA LEU A 41 -11.60 -0.49 -8.30
C LEU A 41 -11.81 0.66 -9.28
N SER A 42 -12.32 1.81 -8.83
CA SER A 42 -12.44 3.00 -9.69
C SER A 42 -11.09 3.49 -10.21
N ALA A 43 -10.04 3.46 -9.37
CA ALA A 43 -8.69 3.84 -9.78
C ALA A 43 -8.11 2.90 -10.84
N ILE A 44 -8.37 1.59 -10.74
CA ILE A 44 -8.00 0.61 -11.77
C ILE A 44 -8.71 0.92 -13.09
N VAL A 45 -10.03 1.12 -13.06
CA VAL A 45 -10.81 1.42 -14.28
C VAL A 45 -10.30 2.70 -14.94
N ALA A 46 -10.09 3.77 -14.16
CA ALA A 46 -9.57 5.03 -14.69
C ALA A 46 -8.15 4.90 -15.26
N SER A 47 -7.35 3.98 -14.74
CA SER A 47 -5.96 3.78 -15.13
C SER A 47 -5.77 2.72 -16.22
N GLY A 48 -6.77 1.86 -16.45
CA GLY A 48 -6.65 0.62 -17.24
C GLY A 48 -6.02 0.81 -18.62
N SER A 49 -6.50 1.79 -19.39
CA SER A 49 -5.96 2.08 -20.73
C SER A 49 -4.51 2.56 -20.73
N ARG A 50 -3.91 2.89 -19.59
CA ARG A 50 -2.55 3.45 -19.49
C ARG A 50 -1.56 2.49 -18.84
N ILE A 51 -2.03 1.48 -18.11
CA ILE A 51 -1.19 0.55 -17.35
C ILE A 51 -0.28 -0.26 -18.27
N ASP A 52 -0.81 -0.75 -19.39
CA ASP A 52 -0.11 -1.67 -20.29
C ASP A 52 0.85 -0.97 -21.27
N PHE A 53 1.00 0.35 -21.18
CA PHE A 53 1.78 1.16 -22.14
C PHE A 53 3.31 1.03 -22.04
N GLY A 54 3.84 0.03 -21.33
CA GLY A 54 5.25 -0.40 -21.29
C GLY A 54 6.29 0.70 -21.10
N GLY A 55 6.92 0.81 -19.92
CA GLY A 55 8.10 1.66 -19.66
C GLY A 55 7.93 3.19 -19.84
N ARG A 56 6.80 3.66 -20.38
CA ARG A 56 6.50 5.09 -20.56
C ARG A 56 6.09 5.71 -19.22
N ARG A 57 6.47 6.97 -19.00
CA ARG A 57 6.12 7.77 -17.80
C ARG A 57 4.63 7.70 -17.42
N LEU A 58 3.73 7.63 -18.40
CA LEU A 58 2.29 7.50 -18.18
C LEU A 58 1.87 6.12 -17.62
N SER A 59 2.51 5.04 -18.08
CA SER A 59 2.28 3.68 -17.55
C SER A 59 2.78 3.55 -16.13
N LEU A 60 3.96 4.10 -15.82
CA LEU A 60 4.47 4.14 -14.44
C LEU A 60 3.54 4.92 -13.51
N ALA A 61 3.07 6.11 -13.93
CA ALA A 61 2.12 6.89 -13.15
C ALA A 61 0.77 6.18 -12.93
N ALA A 62 0.29 5.45 -13.95
CA ALA A 62 -0.93 4.65 -13.85
C ALA A 62 -0.76 3.48 -12.87
N ARG A 63 0.37 2.77 -12.94
CA ARG A 63 0.74 1.69 -12.02
C ARG A 63 0.88 2.18 -10.58
N ASP A 64 1.53 3.32 -10.36
CA ASP A 64 1.66 3.91 -9.03
C ASP A 64 0.31 4.38 -8.48
N THR A 65 -0.59 4.87 -9.34
CA THR A 65 -1.97 5.22 -8.95
C THR A 65 -2.74 3.98 -8.50
N VAL A 66 -2.68 2.88 -9.26
CA VAL A 66 -3.33 1.61 -8.88
C VAL A 66 -2.72 1.05 -7.61
N SER A 67 -1.40 1.06 -7.48
CA SER A 67 -0.68 0.55 -6.32
C SER A 67 -1.04 1.33 -5.06
N ALA A 68 -1.06 2.66 -5.13
CA ALA A 68 -1.46 3.52 -4.03
C ALA A 68 -2.93 3.30 -3.63
N ALA A 69 -3.83 3.17 -4.61
CA ALA A 69 -5.24 2.92 -4.34
C ALA A 69 -5.47 1.53 -3.70
N ALA A 70 -4.79 0.50 -4.20
CA ALA A 70 -4.82 -0.84 -3.60
C ALA A 70 -4.23 -0.84 -2.17
N MET A 71 -3.10 -0.16 -1.95
CA MET A 71 -2.52 -0.04 -0.60
C MET A 71 -3.38 0.76 0.36
N SER A 72 -4.25 1.66 -0.10
CA SER A 72 -5.23 2.31 0.77
C SER A 72 -6.21 1.31 1.43
N VAL A 73 -6.53 0.21 0.75
CA VAL A 73 -7.35 -0.89 1.30
C VAL A 73 -6.62 -1.60 2.43
N VAL A 74 -5.32 -1.86 2.22
CA VAL A 74 -4.44 -2.42 3.24
C VAL A 74 -4.27 -1.44 4.41
N GLY A 75 -4.19 -0.14 4.14
CA GLY A 75 -4.17 0.91 5.16
C GLY A 75 -5.44 0.94 6.01
N ALA A 76 -6.62 0.82 5.39
CA ALA A 76 -7.90 0.69 6.09
C ALA A 76 -7.95 -0.57 6.96
N ALA A 77 -7.46 -1.70 6.45
CA ALA A 77 -7.31 -2.95 7.19
C ALA A 77 -6.40 -2.80 8.43
N VAL A 78 -5.25 -2.14 8.28
CA VAL A 78 -4.30 -1.83 9.37
C VAL A 78 -4.94 -0.94 10.44
N ASN A 79 -5.74 0.05 10.04
CA ASN A 79 -6.44 0.95 10.97
C ASN A 79 -7.55 0.23 11.74
N ARG A 80 -8.30 -0.67 11.08
CA ARG A 80 -9.40 -1.43 11.70
C ARG A 80 -8.92 -2.45 12.73
N GLY A 81 -7.79 -3.10 12.48
CA GLY A 81 -7.24 -4.13 13.38
C GLY A 81 -7.84 -5.51 13.16
N LYS A 82 -9.01 -5.82 13.74
CA LYS A 82 -9.61 -7.17 13.67
C LYS A 82 -10.28 -7.43 12.31
N LEU A 83 -9.82 -8.48 11.62
CA LEU A 83 -10.31 -8.93 10.32
C LEU A 83 -10.60 -10.43 10.36
N ARG A 84 -11.49 -10.90 9.49
CA ARG A 84 -11.73 -12.35 9.31
C ARG A 84 -10.52 -13.00 8.66
N ARG A 85 -10.36 -14.32 8.89
CA ARG A 85 -9.26 -15.13 8.33
C ARG A 85 -9.16 -14.99 6.81
N SER A 86 -10.28 -15.14 6.11
CA SER A 86 -10.37 -15.00 4.65
C SER A 86 -9.98 -13.61 4.17
N THR A 87 -10.47 -12.56 4.85
CA THR A 87 -10.13 -11.16 4.54
C THR A 87 -8.64 -10.90 4.71
N MET A 88 -7.99 -11.43 5.76
CA MET A 88 -6.55 -11.26 5.97
C MET A 88 -5.71 -11.88 4.85
N VAL A 89 -6.10 -13.06 4.35
CA VAL A 89 -5.45 -13.71 3.20
C VAL A 89 -5.54 -12.81 1.97
N VAL A 90 -6.74 -12.34 1.64
CA VAL A 90 -6.99 -11.48 0.48
C VAL A 90 -6.22 -10.15 0.59
N ILE A 91 -6.19 -9.53 1.78
CA ILE A 91 -5.48 -8.28 2.02
C ILE A 91 -3.96 -8.46 1.89
N ALA A 92 -3.41 -9.59 2.35
CA ALA A 92 -1.99 -9.87 2.19
C ALA A 92 -1.60 -9.97 0.72
N GLU A 93 -2.42 -10.67 -0.07
CA GLU A 93 -2.22 -10.81 -1.52
C GLU A 93 -2.38 -9.48 -2.28
N ILE A 94 -3.35 -8.64 -1.88
CA ILE A 94 -3.50 -7.28 -2.41
C ILE A 94 -2.23 -6.46 -2.18
N ALA A 95 -1.64 -6.51 -0.99
CA ALA A 95 -0.42 -5.77 -0.69
C ALA A 95 0.77 -6.25 -1.53
N ASP A 96 0.91 -7.57 -1.70
CA ASP A 96 1.98 -8.16 -2.51
C ASP A 96 1.89 -7.72 -3.97
N LEU A 97 0.68 -7.76 -4.54
CA LEU A 97 0.42 -7.27 -5.91
C LEU A 97 0.65 -5.75 -6.03
N ALA A 98 0.22 -4.96 -5.05
CA ALA A 98 0.41 -3.51 -5.08
C ALA A 98 1.90 -3.13 -5.01
N ILE A 99 2.68 -3.83 -4.17
CA ILE A 99 4.13 -3.64 -4.09
C ILE A 99 4.80 -4.04 -5.40
N SER A 100 4.42 -5.17 -6.01
CA SER A 100 5.00 -5.62 -7.28
C SER A 100 4.64 -4.72 -8.47
N LEU A 101 3.47 -4.09 -8.43
CA LEU A 101 3.00 -3.18 -9.48
C LEU A 101 3.70 -1.82 -9.41
N SER A 102 4.11 -1.35 -8.23
CA SER A 102 4.75 -0.05 -8.10
C SER A 102 6.09 0.02 -8.84
N SER A 103 6.43 1.22 -9.30
CA SER A 103 7.74 1.52 -9.84
C SER A 103 8.84 1.56 -8.77
N GLY A 104 8.47 1.61 -7.48
CA GLY A 104 9.39 1.78 -6.35
C GLY A 104 9.97 3.19 -6.21
N GLU A 105 9.81 4.05 -7.24
CA GLU A 105 10.32 5.43 -7.29
C GLU A 105 9.34 6.46 -6.70
N GLY A 106 8.32 6.00 -5.96
CA GLY A 106 7.26 6.84 -5.43
C GLY A 106 7.78 8.17 -4.86
N ALA A 107 7.45 9.26 -5.55
CA ALA A 107 7.90 10.61 -5.26
C ALA A 107 7.38 11.05 -3.89
N SER A 108 8.13 10.71 -2.84
CA SER A 108 7.87 11.22 -1.50
C SER A 108 8.34 12.65 -1.42
N ARG A 109 7.57 13.56 -2.01
CA ARG A 109 7.58 14.95 -1.57
C ARG A 109 7.54 14.95 -0.02
N HIS A 110 8.29 15.81 0.63
CA HIS A 110 8.30 15.89 2.09
C HIS A 110 8.22 17.36 2.43
N VAL A 111 7.29 17.74 3.30
CA VAL A 111 7.15 19.13 3.74
C VAL A 111 7.91 19.28 5.05
N SER A 112 9.08 19.91 5.00
CA SER A 112 9.83 20.32 6.19
C SER A 112 9.01 21.28 7.06
N GLY A 113 9.14 21.23 8.39
CA GLY A 113 8.57 22.28 9.25
C GLY A 113 8.15 21.87 10.66
N ASN A 114 8.08 20.58 10.99
CA ASN A 114 7.92 20.14 12.39
C ASN A 114 9.26 19.64 12.94
N LEU A 115 9.51 19.83 14.24
CA LEU A 115 10.65 19.25 14.96
C LEU A 115 10.29 17.91 15.61
N ASP A 116 9.47 17.10 14.94
CA ASP A 116 9.13 15.76 15.45
C ASP A 116 10.40 14.89 15.42
N ALA A 117 10.69 14.22 16.54
CA ALA A 117 11.82 13.30 16.64
C ALA A 117 11.56 12.01 15.85
N ALA A 118 12.64 11.35 15.43
CA ALA A 118 12.55 10.03 14.82
C ALA A 118 11.97 9.01 15.83
N PRO A 119 11.00 8.17 15.42
CA PRO A 119 10.55 7.06 16.25
C PRO A 119 11.69 6.08 16.59
N SER A 120 11.55 5.33 17.69
CA SER A 120 12.53 4.29 18.05
C SER A 120 12.75 3.29 16.90
N GLY A 121 14.00 3.00 16.55
CA GLY A 121 14.34 2.10 15.45
C GLY A 121 14.25 2.73 14.04
N TRP A 122 13.94 4.02 13.94
CA TRP A 122 13.91 4.75 12.68
C TRP A 122 15.08 5.73 12.57
N ARG A 123 15.60 5.90 11.36
CA ARG A 123 16.72 6.81 11.05
C ARG A 123 16.21 8.05 10.32
N GLY A 124 16.75 9.22 10.64
CA GLY A 124 16.43 10.49 9.99
C GLY A 124 16.77 11.67 10.89
N ARG A 125 16.75 12.88 10.33
CA ARG A 125 16.85 14.12 11.12
C ARG A 125 15.47 14.49 11.67
N GLU A 126 15.44 15.33 12.69
CA GLU A 126 14.20 15.91 13.20
C GLU A 126 13.38 16.53 12.06
N GLY A 127 12.07 16.29 12.10
CA GLY A 127 11.16 16.67 11.03
C GLY A 127 11.10 15.72 9.84
N GLY A 128 11.98 14.73 9.74
CA GLY A 128 11.94 13.68 8.73
C GLY A 128 12.57 14.09 7.37
N PRO A 129 12.41 13.26 6.33
CA PRO A 129 11.72 11.96 6.34
C PRO A 129 12.46 10.93 7.19
N PHE A 130 11.72 10.02 7.82
CA PHE A 130 12.28 8.90 8.59
C PHE A 130 12.28 7.63 7.75
N LYS A 131 13.30 6.80 7.89
CA LYS A 131 13.47 5.53 7.17
C LYS A 131 13.77 4.40 8.13
N SER A 132 13.19 3.25 7.88
CA SER A 132 13.51 2.00 8.58
C SER A 132 13.17 0.81 7.67
N GLU A 133 13.42 -0.39 8.16
CA GLU A 133 12.98 -1.63 7.57
C GLU A 133 12.00 -2.28 8.55
N ASN A 134 10.86 -2.77 8.07
CA ASN A 134 9.90 -3.44 8.95
C ASN A 134 10.33 -4.89 9.23
N ALA A 135 9.59 -5.59 10.10
CA ALA A 135 9.88 -6.97 10.47
C ALA A 135 9.84 -8.00 9.31
N LEU A 136 9.34 -7.61 8.13
CA LEU A 136 9.33 -8.44 6.92
C LEU A 136 10.48 -8.12 5.97
N GLY A 137 11.42 -7.26 6.36
CA GLY A 137 12.51 -6.82 5.49
C GLY A 137 12.08 -5.79 4.43
N LEU A 138 10.88 -5.21 4.53
CA LEU A 138 10.39 -4.25 3.53
C LEU A 138 10.83 -2.83 3.89
N PRO A 139 11.37 -2.06 2.92
CA PRO A 139 11.81 -0.70 3.18
C PRO A 139 10.60 0.20 3.48
N CYS A 140 10.67 0.91 4.61
CA CYS A 140 9.62 1.80 5.06
C CYS A 140 10.12 3.25 5.18
N LYS A 141 9.23 4.20 4.90
CA LYS A 141 9.52 5.63 4.95
C LYS A 141 8.33 6.39 5.52
N ILE A 142 8.58 7.27 6.48
CA ILE A 142 7.58 8.18 7.04
C ILE A 142 7.91 9.58 6.55
N THR A 143 6.93 10.24 5.92
CA THR A 143 7.09 11.62 5.44
C THR A 143 5.97 12.50 5.91
N ARG A 144 6.29 13.74 6.28
CA ARG A 144 5.30 14.77 6.59
C ARG A 144 4.52 15.24 5.35
N ARG A 145 3.20 15.22 5.47
CA ARG A 145 2.16 15.49 4.48
C ARG A 145 0.98 16.25 5.15
N PRO A 146 1.15 17.53 5.48
CA PRO A 146 0.10 18.27 6.20
C PRO A 146 -1.18 18.39 5.37
N ASP A 147 -1.08 18.38 4.04
CA ASP A 147 -2.20 18.57 3.13
C ASP A 147 -2.91 17.25 2.73
N THR A 148 -2.55 16.12 3.33
CA THR A 148 -3.19 14.82 3.01
C THR A 148 -4.24 14.43 4.05
N PRO A 149 -5.40 13.90 3.63
CA PRO A 149 -6.38 13.32 4.55
C PRO A 149 -5.77 12.19 5.40
N GLY A 150 -6.23 12.06 6.65
CA GLY A 150 -5.79 10.98 7.55
C GLY A 150 -4.59 11.31 8.44
N GLY A 151 -4.08 12.55 8.39
CA GLY A 151 -3.09 13.09 9.31
C GLY A 151 -1.90 13.76 8.63
N SER A 152 -1.07 14.43 9.42
CA SER A 152 0.08 15.20 8.92
C SER A 152 1.28 14.35 8.49
N TRP A 153 1.22 13.04 8.67
CA TRP A 153 2.29 12.09 8.34
C TRP A 153 1.75 10.96 7.49
N CYS A 154 2.57 10.45 6.58
CA CYS A 154 2.22 9.32 5.71
C CYS A 154 3.30 8.25 5.79
N LEU A 155 2.87 7.00 6.00
CA LEU A 155 3.71 5.81 5.94
C LEU A 155 3.74 5.27 4.51
N TYR A 156 4.94 5.05 3.99
CA TYR A 156 5.21 4.38 2.73
C TYR A 156 5.88 3.03 3.00
N VAL A 157 5.49 2.00 2.25
CA VAL A 157 6.10 0.66 2.25
C VAL A 157 6.50 0.33 0.82
N SER A 158 7.76 0.00 0.59
CA SER A 158 8.30 -0.31 -0.74
C SER A 158 7.98 0.75 -1.79
N GLY A 159 8.01 2.03 -1.39
CA GLY A 159 7.71 3.16 -2.26
C GLY A 159 6.22 3.49 -2.43
N VAL A 160 5.30 2.64 -1.94
CA VAL A 160 3.84 2.83 -2.06
C VAL A 160 3.27 3.45 -0.79
N PRO A 161 2.45 4.51 -0.87
CA PRO A 161 1.78 5.06 0.32
C PRO A 161 0.77 4.04 0.86
N LEU A 162 0.87 3.74 2.16
CA LEU A 162 -0.02 2.81 2.85
C LEU A 162 -1.15 3.56 3.57
N CYS A 163 -0.82 4.49 4.47
CA CYS A 163 -1.82 5.21 5.26
C CYS A 163 -1.28 6.51 5.87
N GLY A 164 -2.22 7.39 6.26
CA GLY A 164 -1.94 8.59 7.06
C GLY A 164 -1.80 8.29 8.55
N ALA A 165 -1.16 9.20 9.27
CA ALA A 165 -0.96 9.18 10.72
C ALA A 165 -0.84 10.62 11.25
N GLN A 166 -1.21 10.84 12.50
CA GLN A 166 -1.10 12.13 13.17
C GLN A 166 0.33 12.43 13.62
N THR A 167 1.10 11.39 13.94
CA THR A 167 2.50 11.51 14.39
C THR A 167 3.40 10.49 13.71
N PRO A 168 4.73 10.71 13.67
CA PRO A 168 5.67 9.70 13.19
C PRO A 168 5.62 8.39 14.00
N ARG A 169 5.39 8.49 15.31
CA ARG A 169 5.27 7.33 16.19
C ARG A 169 4.06 6.47 15.84
N GLU A 170 2.93 7.09 15.56
CA GLU A 170 1.74 6.37 15.10
C GLU A 170 2.01 5.70 13.74
N ALA A 171 2.68 6.39 12.81
CA ALA A 171 3.07 5.80 11.53
C ALA A 171 3.99 4.58 11.72
N ALA A 172 4.96 4.65 12.64
CA ALA A 172 5.82 3.50 12.98
C ALA A 172 5.00 2.32 13.51
N MET A 173 4.05 2.55 14.43
CA MET A 173 3.16 1.49 14.91
C MET A 173 2.31 0.86 13.80
N LYS A 174 1.86 1.65 12.82
CA LYS A 174 1.13 1.13 11.65
C LYS A 174 2.00 0.25 10.77
N SER A 175 3.30 0.54 10.69
CA SER A 175 4.28 -0.33 10.00
C SER A 175 4.38 -1.71 10.65
N ASP A 176 4.40 -1.76 11.98
CA ASP A 176 4.44 -3.03 12.73
C ASP A 176 3.13 -3.83 12.54
N LYS A 177 1.99 -3.16 12.65
CA LYS A 177 0.68 -3.76 12.37
C LYS A 177 0.57 -4.31 10.96
N PHE A 178 1.09 -3.57 9.98
CA PHE A 178 1.17 -4.02 8.59
C PHE A 178 2.00 -5.31 8.48
N ALA A 179 3.17 -5.38 9.13
CA ALA A 179 4.03 -6.56 9.09
C ALA A 179 3.34 -7.80 9.71
N VAL A 180 2.63 -7.62 10.84
CA VAL A 180 1.85 -8.69 11.48
C VAL A 180 0.69 -9.14 10.58
N LEU A 181 -0.04 -8.20 9.98
CA LEU A 181 -1.15 -8.50 9.07
C LEU A 181 -0.68 -9.35 7.88
N LEU A 182 0.44 -8.96 7.26
CA LEU A 182 0.98 -9.65 6.09
C LEU A 182 1.53 -11.03 6.42
N SER A 183 2.33 -11.16 7.48
CA SER A 183 2.85 -12.46 7.93
C SER A 183 1.72 -13.42 8.27
N THR A 184 0.68 -12.93 8.96
CA THR A 184 -0.50 -13.73 9.31
C THR A 184 -1.25 -14.15 8.05
N GLY A 185 -1.62 -13.21 7.16
CA GLY A 185 -2.35 -13.54 5.93
C GLY A 185 -1.62 -14.56 5.04
N ARG A 186 -0.30 -14.41 4.89
CA ARG A 186 0.53 -15.37 4.13
C ARG A 186 0.56 -16.75 4.78
N ALA A 187 0.75 -16.84 6.09
CA ALA A 187 0.74 -18.13 6.81
C ALA A 187 -0.63 -18.84 6.74
N LEU A 188 -1.72 -18.07 6.73
CA LEU A 188 -3.07 -18.63 6.59
C LEU A 188 -3.32 -19.19 5.18
N SER A 189 -2.64 -18.64 4.16
CA SER A 189 -2.72 -19.06 2.76
C SER A 189 -2.02 -20.39 2.53
N THR A 190 -0.87 -20.60 3.16
CA THR A 190 -0.09 -21.85 3.04
C THR A 190 -0.77 -23.06 3.68
N VAL A 191 -1.68 -22.85 4.63
CA VAL A 191 -2.43 -23.93 5.31
C VAL A 191 -3.68 -24.33 4.53
N ALA A 192 -4.12 -23.52 3.56
CA ALA A 192 -5.32 -23.75 2.77
C ALA A 192 -5.06 -24.39 1.40
N ALA A 193 -3.79 -24.56 1.03
CA ALA A 193 -3.32 -25.22 -0.20
C ALA A 193 -2.86 -26.65 0.12
#